data_AF-A0A074YUY3-F1
#
_entry.id   AF-A0A074YUY3-F1
#
_cell.length_a   1.000
_cell.length_b   1.000
_cell.length_c   1.000
_cell.angle_alpha   90.00
_cell.angle_beta   90.00
_cell.angle_gamma   90.00
#
_symmetry.space_group_name_H-M   'P 1'
#
loop_
_entity.id
_entity.type
_entity.pdbx_description
1 polymer ?
#
loop_
_entity_poly.entity_id
_entity_poly.type
_entity_poly.pdbx_seq_one_letter_code
_entity_poly.pdbx_strand_id
1 'polypeptide(L)'
;MIAVPDFAAGAMENWGLMIYREPTMLWDPETGTAHSQQKVATVISHEIAHQWFGNLVTLTWWDDLWLNEGFASFAEVIGVHHVHPKWGM
;
A
#
# COMPACT_ATOMS: atom_id res chain seq x y z
N MET A 1 -5.23 -1.65 10.41
CA MET A 1 -5.17 -2.44 9.16
C MET A 1 -6.06 -3.65 9.36
N ILE A 2 -6.86 -4.02 8.36
CA ILE A 2 -7.74 -5.19 8.38
C ILE A 2 -7.74 -5.89 7.03
N ALA A 3 -7.64 -7.23 7.04
CA ALA A 3 -7.77 -8.05 5.84
C ALA A 3 -9.24 -8.47 5.67
N VAL A 4 -9.79 -8.29 4.47
CA VAL A 4 -11.18 -8.61 4.11
C VAL A 4 -11.18 -9.64 2.98
N PRO A 5 -11.97 -10.74 3.06
CA PRO A 5 -11.99 -11.79 2.04
C PRO A 5 -12.43 -11.28 0.66
N ASP A 6 -13.52 -10.50 0.65
CA ASP A 6 -14.13 -9.96 -0.56
C ASP A 6 -13.98 -8.44 -0.61
N PHE A 7 -13.03 -7.98 -1.42
CA PHE A 7 -12.79 -6.56 -1.64
C PHE A 7 -12.48 -6.31 -3.12
N ALA A 8 -13.11 -5.28 -3.69
CA ALA A 8 -13.03 -4.98 -5.12
C ALA A 8 -11.66 -4.43 -5.52
N ALA A 9 -11.11 -3.54 -4.70
CA ALA A 9 -9.76 -3.00 -4.88
C ALA A 9 -8.70 -3.90 -4.23
N GLY A 10 -7.42 -3.54 -4.40
CA GLY A 10 -6.32 -4.20 -3.70
C GLY A 10 -6.27 -3.81 -2.23
N ALA A 11 -6.45 -2.52 -1.94
CA ALA A 11 -6.53 -1.95 -0.60
C ALA A 11 -7.23 -0.57 -0.67
N MET A 12 -7.42 0.07 0.48
CA MET A 12 -8.01 1.40 0.63
C MET A 12 -7.50 2.07 1.91
N GLU A 13 -7.16 3.36 1.80
CA GLU A 13 -6.34 4.11 2.74
C GLU A 13 -7.07 4.70 3.95
N ASN A 14 -8.34 4.32 4.16
CA ASN A 14 -9.24 4.89 5.17
C ASN A 14 -8.50 5.24 6.48
N TRP A 15 -8.53 6.52 6.86
CA TRP A 15 -7.66 7.03 7.92
C TRP A 15 -7.92 6.34 9.26
N GLY A 16 -6.88 5.66 9.79
CA GLY A 16 -6.96 4.90 11.03
C GLY A 16 -7.47 3.46 10.86
N LEU A 17 -8.02 3.09 9.70
CA LEU A 17 -8.50 1.74 9.40
C LEU A 17 -8.26 1.36 7.93
N MET A 18 -7.00 1.26 7.51
CA MET A 18 -6.64 0.76 6.18
C MET A 18 -7.21 -0.65 5.95
N ILE A 19 -7.89 -0.84 4.82
CA ILE A 19 -8.58 -2.09 4.44
C ILE A 19 -7.79 -2.73 3.31
N TYR A 20 -7.55 -4.03 3.39
CA TYR A 20 -6.84 -4.78 2.36
C TYR A 20 -7.64 -5.99 1.94
N ARG A 21 -7.49 -6.40 0.69
CA ARG A 21 -7.85 -7.78 0.32
C ARG A 21 -6.84 -8.75 0.93
N GLU A 22 -7.25 -9.95 1.32
CA GLU A 22 -6.34 -10.91 1.97
C GLU A 22 -4.98 -11.09 1.25
N PRO A 23 -4.91 -11.26 -0.09
CA PRO A 23 -3.63 -11.49 -0.78
C PRO A 23 -2.69 -10.27 -0.83
N THR A 24 -3.15 -9.09 -0.43
CA THR A 24 -2.36 -7.84 -0.39
C THR A 24 -1.95 -7.44 1.02
N MET A 25 -2.34 -8.20 2.05
CA MET A 25 -1.94 -7.97 3.45
C MET A 25 -1.37 -9.22 4.11
N LEU A 26 -1.90 -10.40 3.84
CA LEU A 26 -1.47 -11.64 4.46
C LEU A 26 -0.40 -12.33 3.62
N TRP A 27 0.67 -12.78 4.27
CA TRP A 27 1.73 -13.58 3.65
C TRP A 27 2.14 -14.71 4.60
N ASP A 28 2.21 -15.92 4.06
CA ASP A 28 2.59 -17.13 4.79
C ASP A 28 4.02 -17.54 4.41
N PRO A 29 4.96 -17.70 5.36
CA PRO A 29 6.32 -18.13 5.07
C PRO A 29 6.44 -19.57 4.54
N GLU A 30 5.47 -20.44 4.79
CA GLU A 30 5.51 -21.84 4.32
C GLU A 30 5.06 -21.98 2.87
N THR A 31 4.12 -21.14 2.44
CA THR A 31 3.47 -21.26 1.11
C THR A 31 3.68 -20.05 0.20
N GLY A 32 4.11 -18.92 0.75
CA GLY A 32 4.30 -17.66 0.05
C GLY A 32 5.56 -17.61 -0.81
N THR A 33 5.49 -16.82 -1.87
CA THR A 33 6.63 -16.54 -2.75
C THR A 33 7.31 -15.23 -2.36
N ALA A 34 8.57 -15.03 -2.76
CA ALA A 34 9.25 -13.75 -2.61
C ALA A 34 8.47 -12.61 -3.31
N HIS A 35 7.92 -12.88 -4.49
CA HIS A 35 7.11 -11.91 -5.23
C HIS A 35 5.83 -11.53 -4.47
N SER A 36 5.11 -12.50 -3.87
CA SER A 36 3.92 -12.17 -3.06
C SER A 36 4.30 -11.42 -1.78
N GLN A 37 5.46 -11.71 -1.18
CA GLN A 37 5.98 -10.95 -0.04
C GLN A 37 6.26 -9.49 -0.40
N GLN A 38 6.95 -9.26 -1.52
CA GLN A 38 7.22 -7.93 -2.06
C GLN A 38 5.93 -7.19 -2.35
N LYS A 39 4.96 -7.84 -3.00
CA LYS A 39 3.66 -7.25 -3.29
C LYS A 39 2.93 -6.79 -2.02
N VAL A 40 2.89 -7.63 -0.97
CA VAL A 40 2.28 -7.26 0.31
C VAL A 40 2.98 -6.06 0.92
N ALA A 41 4.32 -6.05 0.95
CA ALA A 41 5.10 -4.93 1.49
C ALA A 41 4.85 -3.63 0.70
N THR A 42 4.81 -3.70 -0.63
CA THR A 42 4.53 -2.55 -1.51
C THR A 42 3.16 -1.97 -1.24
N VAL A 43 2.10 -2.79 -1.22
CA VAL A 43 0.74 -2.31 -0.97
C VAL A 43 0.62 -1.72 0.44
N ILE A 44 1.20 -2.35 1.46
CA ILE A 44 1.22 -1.76 2.82
C ILE A 44 1.91 -0.40 2.83
N SER A 45 3.06 -0.28 2.16
CA SER A 45 3.82 0.97 2.05
C SER A 45 3.00 2.07 1.36
N HIS A 46 2.28 1.72 0.28
CA HIS A 46 1.38 2.60 -0.46
C HIS A 46 0.27 3.19 0.43
N GLU A 47 -0.48 2.33 1.12
CA GLU A 47 -1.59 2.78 1.99
C GLU A 47 -1.11 3.58 3.20
N ILE A 48 0.09 3.27 3.71
CA ILE A 48 0.73 4.06 4.77
C ILE A 48 1.11 5.44 4.23
N ALA A 49 1.62 5.55 3.00
CA ALA A 49 1.95 6.84 2.39
C ALA A 49 0.70 7.73 2.24
N HIS A 50 -0.45 7.15 1.92
CA HIS A 50 -1.72 7.86 1.87
C HIS A 50 -2.15 8.50 3.21
N GLN A 51 -1.63 8.03 4.35
CA GLN A 51 -1.88 8.68 5.64
C GLN A 51 -1.38 10.14 5.65
N TRP A 52 -0.40 10.48 4.80
CA TRP A 52 0.01 11.85 4.52
C TRP A 52 -0.56 12.36 3.19
N PHE A 53 -0.37 11.61 2.11
CA PHE A 53 -0.75 12.01 0.74
C PHE A 53 -2.11 11.44 0.34
N GLY A 54 -3.15 12.10 0.81
CA GLY A 54 -4.54 11.76 0.54
C GLY A 54 -5.42 11.99 1.75
N ASN A 55 -4.96 11.57 2.93
CA ASN A 55 -5.65 11.78 4.19
C ASN A 55 -5.31 13.14 4.82
N LEU A 56 -4.03 13.40 5.12
CA LEU A 56 -3.62 14.67 5.75
C LEU A 56 -3.63 15.83 4.75
N VAL A 57 -3.11 15.60 3.54
CA VAL A 57 -3.16 16.54 2.42
C VAL A 57 -3.97 15.89 1.31
N THR A 58 -5.16 16.41 1.07
CA THR A 58 -6.11 15.88 0.07
C THR A 58 -6.17 16.80 -1.13
N LEU A 59 -6.19 16.23 -2.34
CA LEU A 59 -6.50 16.96 -3.57
C LEU A 59 -7.80 17.76 -3.46
N THR A 60 -7.88 18.89 -4.16
CA THR A 60 -9.09 19.72 -4.16
C THR A 60 -10.18 19.12 -5.05
N TRP A 61 -9.81 18.54 -6.19
CA TRP A 61 -10.74 17.94 -7.13
C TRP A 61 -10.13 16.77 -7.91
N TRP A 62 -10.95 15.80 -8.30
CA TRP A 62 -10.52 14.48 -8.81
C TRP A 62 -9.63 14.51 -10.05
N ASP A 63 -9.61 15.60 -10.82
CA ASP A 63 -8.66 15.77 -11.93
C ASP A 63 -7.20 15.74 -11.45
N ASP A 64 -6.97 16.08 -10.17
CA ASP A 64 -5.68 16.03 -9.49
C ASP A 64 -5.46 14.76 -8.65
N LEU A 65 -6.18 13.66 -8.94
CA LEU A 65 -6.05 12.39 -8.21
C LEU A 65 -4.59 11.90 -8.09
N TRP A 66 -3.76 12.23 -9.08
CA TRP A 66 -2.34 11.93 -9.10
C TRP A 66 -1.56 12.50 -7.89
N LEU A 67 -2.05 13.57 -7.23
CA LEU A 67 -1.44 14.10 -6.01
C LEU A 67 -1.50 13.10 -4.84
N ASN A 68 -2.51 12.23 -4.81
CA ASN A 68 -2.60 11.15 -3.84
C ASN A 68 -1.85 9.92 -4.36
N GLU A 69 -2.39 9.33 -5.43
CA GLU A 69 -1.97 8.03 -5.97
C GLU A 69 -0.52 8.06 -6.48
N GLY A 70 -0.11 9.16 -7.10
CA GLY A 70 1.24 9.32 -7.62
C GLY A 70 2.28 9.47 -6.52
N PHE A 71 1.96 10.22 -5.45
CA PHE A 71 2.85 10.32 -4.29
C PHE A 71 2.90 9.01 -3.51
N ALA A 72 1.78 8.31 -3.34
CA ALA A 72 1.76 6.99 -2.71
C ALA A 72 2.58 5.97 -3.51
N SER A 73 2.42 5.93 -4.84
CA SER A 73 3.22 5.07 -5.74
C SER A 73 4.71 5.42 -5.75
N PHE A 74 5.07 6.68 -5.54
CA PHE A 74 6.48 7.07 -5.42
C PHE A 74 7.05 6.66 -4.05
N ALA A 75 6.29 6.91 -2.98
CA ALA A 75 6.69 6.62 -1.62
C ALA A 75 6.74 5.12 -1.32
N GLU A 76 5.91 4.30 -1.97
CA GLU A 76 5.87 2.85 -1.70
C GLU A 76 7.24 2.21 -1.95
N VAL A 77 7.92 2.59 -3.05
CA VAL A 77 9.24 2.09 -3.44
C VAL A 77 10.29 2.53 -2.44
N ILE A 78 10.27 3.80 -2.04
CA ILE A 78 11.19 4.35 -1.02
C ILE A 78 11.01 3.63 0.31
N GLY A 79 9.76 3.44 0.74
CA GLY A 79 9.42 2.79 2.00
C GLY A 79 9.85 1.33 2.03
N VAL A 80 9.55 0.56 0.97
CA VAL A 80 9.96 -0.85 0.91
C VAL A 80 11.48 -0.96 0.81
N HIS A 81 12.14 -0.14 -0.02
CA HIS A 81 13.59 -0.14 -0.12
C HIS A 81 14.27 0.19 1.22
N HIS A 82 13.71 1.14 1.98
CA HIS A 82 14.24 1.50 3.29
C HIS A 82 14.17 0.33 4.30
N VAL A 83 13.05 -0.40 4.33
CA VAL A 83 12.86 -1.55 5.25
C VAL A 83 13.58 -2.80 4.75
N HIS A 84 13.62 -3.02 3.43
CA HIS A 84 14.17 -4.20 2.77
C HIS A 84 15.17 -3.84 1.66
N PRO A 85 16.33 -3.24 1.98
CA PRO A 85 17.28 -2.72 0.99
C PRO A 85 17.93 -3.79 0.10
N LYS A 86 17.83 -5.06 0.50
CA LYS A 86 18.41 -6.21 -0.22
C LYS A 86 17.50 -6.78 -1.31
N TRP A 87 16.26 -6.31 -1.41
CA TRP A 87 15.28 -6.86 -2.36
C TRP A 87 15.48 -6.42 -3.81
N GLY A 88 16.38 -5.44 -4.05
CA GLY A 88 16.70 -4.99 -5.41
C GLY A 88 15.52 -4.32 -6.12
N MET A 89 14.61 -3.76 -5.33
CA MET A 89 13.47 -2.93 -5.75
C MET A 89 13.86 -1.47 -5.82
#